data_AF-A0A2A7AB10-F1
#
_entry.id   AF-A0A2A7AB10-F1
#
_cell.length_a   1.000
_cell.length_b   1.000
_cell.length_c   1.000
_cell.angle_alpha   90.00
_cell.angle_beta   90.00
_cell.angle_gamma   90.00
#
_symmetry.space_group_name_H-M   'P 1'
#
loop_
_entity.id
_entity.type
_entity.pdbx_description
1 polymer ?
#
loop_
_entity_poly.entity_id
_entity_poly.type
_entity_poly.pdbx_seq_one_letter_code
_entity_poly.pdbx_strand_id
1 'polypeptide(L)' 'SVIDSRYRSGKPLIATTNLTLEELQHPQDTPHARIYDRLTSMCAPVRFTGSNFRKETAQEKLERLKQLMKQRKESL' A
#
# COMPACT_ATOMS: atom_id res chain seq x y z
N SER A 1 -17.39 2.15 12.84
CA SER A 1 -15.99 2.04 12.36
C SER A 1 -15.44 3.44 12.06
N VAL A 2 -14.13 3.61 11.92
CA VAL A 2 -13.51 4.93 11.60
C VAL A 2 -14.06 5.53 10.31
N ILE A 3 -14.25 4.71 9.27
CA ILE A 3 -14.75 5.13 7.95
C ILE A 3 -16.17 5.71 8.06
N ASP A 4 -17.04 5.05 8.82
CA ASP A 4 -18.42 5.48 9.07
C ASP A 4 -18.50 6.85 9.76
N SER A 5 -17.62 7.10 10.74
CA SER A 5 -17.54 8.39 11.43
C SER A 5 -17.05 9.52 10.51
N ARG A 6 -16.05 9.25 9.67
CA ARG A 6 -15.56 10.23 8.67
C ARG A 6 -16.61 10.55 7.62
N TYR A 7 -17.29 9.53 7.11
CA TYR A 7 -18.42 9.67 6.19
C TYR A 7 -19.51 10.59 6.75
N ARG A 8 -20.01 10.30 7.97
CA ARG A 8 -21.06 11.11 8.60
C ARG A 8 -20.63 12.52 8.97
N SER A 9 -19.35 12.73 9.27
CA SER A 9 -18.83 14.06 9.64
C SER A 9 -18.35 14.87 8.43
N GLY A 10 -18.37 14.32 7.22
CA GLY A 10 -17.90 14.99 6.00
C GLY A 10 -16.40 15.33 6.04
N LYS A 11 -15.63 14.73 6.95
CA LYS A 11 -14.20 15.02 7.09
C LYS A 11 -13.40 14.23 6.05
N PRO A 12 -12.36 14.83 5.44
CA PRO A 12 -11.59 14.18 4.40
C PRO A 12 -10.91 12.89 4.89
N LEU A 13 -10.72 11.96 3.96
CA LEU A 13 -10.08 10.67 4.18
C LEU A 13 -9.18 10.34 2.98
N ILE A 14 -7.94 9.96 3.24
CA ILE A 14 -7.04 9.32 2.28
C ILE A 14 -6.83 7.89 2.76
N ALA A 15 -7.07 6.92 1.87
CA ALA A 15 -6.93 5.51 2.17
C ALA A 15 -6.07 4.81 1.11
N THR A 16 -5.24 3.88 1.55
CA THR A 16 -4.45 3.00 0.69
C THR A 16 -4.87 1.57 0.91
N THR A 17 -5.04 0.79 -0.16
CA THR A 17 -5.40 -0.62 -0.10
C THR A 17 -4.61 -1.40 -1.14
N ASN A 18 -4.40 -2.69 -0.87
CA ASN A 18 -3.83 -3.63 -1.84
C ASN A 18 -4.93 -4.34 -2.66
N LEU A 19 -6.20 -4.01 -2.42
CA LEU A 19 -7.31 -4.51 -3.21
C LEU A 19 -7.35 -3.82 -4.57
N THR A 20 -7.64 -4.60 -5.59
CA THR A 20 -8.01 -4.13 -6.92
C THR A 20 -9.35 -3.38 -6.88
N LEU A 21 -9.62 -2.60 -7.92
CA LEU A 21 -10.91 -1.94 -8.06
C LEU A 21 -12.06 -2.96 -8.15
N GLU A 22 -11.83 -4.11 -8.77
CA GLU A 22 -12.81 -5.18 -8.89
C GLU A 22 -13.16 -5.81 -7.53
N GLU A 23 -12.16 -6.06 -6.68
CA GLU A 23 -12.39 -6.57 -5.31
C GLU A 23 -13.14 -5.56 -4.44
N LEU A 24 -12.96 -4.25 -4.66
CA LEU A 24 -13.74 -3.21 -3.98
C LEU A 24 -15.20 -3.17 -4.47
N GLN A 25 -15.45 -3.48 -5.73
CA GLN A 25 -16.79 -3.52 -6.33
C GLN A 25 -17.55 -4.81 -6.04
N HIS A 26 -16.84 -5.92 -5.82
CA HIS A 26 -17.41 -7.26 -5.58
C HIS A 26 -16.98 -7.82 -4.21
N PRO A 27 -17.44 -7.21 -3.10
CA PRO A 27 -17.15 -7.67 -1.75
C PRO A 27 -17.77 -9.04 -1.46
N GLN A 28 -17.05 -9.88 -0.71
CA GLN A 28 -17.49 -11.23 -0.33
C GLN A 28 -18.47 -11.24 0.86
N ASP A 29 -18.51 -10.18 1.66
CA ASP A 29 -19.38 -10.09 2.83
C ASP A 29 -20.04 -8.71 2.98
N THR A 30 -21.13 -8.68 3.75
CA THR A 30 -21.93 -7.49 4.01
C THR A 30 -21.18 -6.38 4.76
N PRO A 31 -20.34 -6.66 5.77
CA PRO A 31 -19.51 -5.63 6.39
C PRO A 31 -18.61 -4.89 5.41
N HIS A 32 -17.86 -5.61 4.57
CA HIS A 32 -16.96 -5.02 3.58
C HIS A 32 -17.74 -4.26 2.50
N ALA A 33 -18.90 -4.77 2.08
CA ALA A 33 -19.77 -4.05 1.15
C ALA A 33 -20.12 -2.63 1.63
N ARG A 34 -20.52 -2.50 2.90
CA ARG A 34 -20.83 -1.18 3.50
C ARG A 34 -19.60 -0.28 3.65
N ILE A 35 -18.42 -0.87 3.87
CA ILE A 35 -17.18 -0.11 4.01
C ILE A 35 -16.73 0.41 2.64
N TYR A 36 -16.73 -0.45 1.63
CA TYR A 36 -16.26 -0.12 0.28
C TYR A 36 -17.18 0.88 -0.40
N ASP A 37 -18.50 0.76 -0.26
CA ASP A 37 -19.49 1.74 -0.76
C ASP A 37 -19.23 3.17 -0.22
N ARG A 38 -18.84 3.28 1.04
CA ARG A 38 -18.47 4.59 1.65
C ARG A 38 -17.13 5.11 1.17
N LEU A 39 -16.17 4.22 0.92
CA LEU A 39 -14.89 4.62 0.37
C LEU A 39 -15.03 5.08 -1.08
N THR A 40 -15.76 4.36 -1.91
CA THR A 40 -15.96 4.70 -3.33
C THR A 40 -16.82 5.95 -3.52
N SER A 41 -17.72 6.27 -2.58
CA SER A 41 -18.48 7.52 -2.60
C SER A 41 -17.67 8.74 -2.15
N MET A 42 -16.72 8.59 -1.22
CA MET A 42 -15.90 9.70 -0.72
C MET A 42 -14.56 9.90 -1.46
N CYS A 43 -14.02 8.85 -2.07
CA CYS A 43 -12.66 8.85 -2.60
C CYS A 43 -12.63 8.47 -4.09
N ALA A 44 -11.90 9.25 -4.89
CA ALA A 44 -11.58 8.87 -6.25
C ALA A 44 -10.43 7.82 -6.25
N PRO A 45 -10.59 6.67 -6.93
CA PRO A 45 -9.56 5.63 -6.93
C PRO A 45 -8.36 6.04 -7.80
N VAL A 46 -7.15 5.84 -7.28
CA VAL A 46 -5.89 6.00 -8.02
C VAL A 46 -5.14 4.68 -7.99
N ARG A 47 -4.87 4.12 -9.17
CA ARG A 47 -4.13 2.86 -9.30
C ARG A 47 -2.63 3.13 -9.33
N PHE A 48 -1.92 2.60 -8.34
CA PHE A 48 -0.46 2.61 -8.33
C PHE A 48 0.07 1.32 -8.96
N THR A 49 0.79 1.45 -10.07
CA THR A 49 1.51 0.36 -10.72
C THR A 49 3.01 0.61 -10.61
N GLY A 50 3.78 -0.38 -10.18
CA GLY A 50 5.22 -0.24 -10.04
C GLY A 50 5.85 -1.44 -9.34
N SER A 51 7.18 -1.52 -9.40
CA SER A 51 7.97 -2.48 -8.62
C SER A 51 7.83 -2.19 -7.12
N ASN A 52 8.00 -3.22 -6.30
CA ASN A 52 7.99 -3.04 -4.85
C ASN A 52 9.30 -2.36 -4.42
N PHE A 53 9.24 -1.05 -4.15
CA PHE A 53 10.38 -0.26 -3.67
C PHE A 53 11.10 -0.90 -2.48
N ARG A 54 10.38 -1.61 -1.59
CA ARG A 54 11.01 -2.29 -0.44
C ARG A 54 11.93 -3.42 -0.88
N LYS A 55 11.61 -4.14 -1.96
CA LYS A 55 12.46 -5.21 -2.51
C LYS A 55 13.72 -4.63 -3.15
N GLU A 56 13.56 -3.53 -3.88
CA GLU A 56 14.67 -2.81 -4.52
C GLU A 56 15.66 -2.30 -3.47
N THR A 57 15.18 -1.58 -2.45
CA THR A 57 16.04 -1.11 -1.35
C THR A 57 16.70 -2.25 -0.58
N ALA A 58 16.03 -3.39 -0.40
CA ALA A 58 16.64 -4.55 0.24
C ALA A 58 17.79 -5.13 -0.59
N GLN A 59 17.62 -5.18 -1.92
CA GLN A 59 18.68 -5.62 -2.84
C GLN A 59 19.87 -4.66 -2.83
N GLU A 60 19.63 -3.34 -2.88
CA GLU A 60 20.67 -2.32 -2.80
C GLU A 60 21.48 -2.43 -1.51
N LYS A 61 20.81 -2.63 -0.37
CA LYS A 61 21.47 -2.84 0.94
C LYS A 61 22.37 -4.07 0.91
N LEU A 62 21.91 -5.16 0.31
CA LEU A 62 22.71 -6.39 0.17
C LEU A 62 23.93 -6.17 -0.71
N GLU A 63 23.77 -5.49 -1.86
CA GLU A 63 24.89 -5.20 -2.76
C GLU A 63 25.93 -4.29 -2.09
N ARG A 64 25.48 -3.28 -1.34
CA ARG A 64 26.38 -2.42 -0.56
C ARG A 64 27.17 -3.21 0.48
N LEU A 65 26.53 -4.17 1.16
CA LEU A 65 27.21 -5.03 2.13
C LEU A 65 28.29 -5.89 1.45
N LYS A 66 27.96 -6.49 0.30
CA LYS A 66 28.94 -7.28 -0.49
C LYS A 66 30.15 -6.45 -0.90
N GLN A 67 29.94 -5.21 -1.33
CA GLN A 67 31.03 -4.30 -1.69
C GLN A 67 31.95 -4.00 -0.50
N LEU A 68 31.38 -3.69 0.67
CA LEU A 68 32.16 -3.43 1.89
C LEU A 68 32.97 -4.67 2.33
N MET A 69 32.39 -5.87 2.22
CA MET A 69 33.09 -7.12 2.52
C MET A 69 34.25 -7.37 1.54
N LYS A 70 34.06 -7.09 0.25
CA LYS A 70 35.11 -7.22 -0.77
C LYS A 70 36.27 -6.27 -0.50
N GLN A 71 35.98 -4.99 -0.21
CA GLN A 71 37.00 -3.98 0.12
C GLN A 71 37.83 -4.40 1.35
N ARG A 72 37.18 -4.91 2.40
CA ARG A 72 37.89 -5.41 3.58
C ARG A 72 38.81 -6.60 3.23
N LYS A 73 38.37 -7.51 2.37
CA LYS A 73 39.17 -8.67 1.96
C LYS A 73 40.41 -8.28 1.13
N GLU A 74 40.31 -7.21 0.33
CA GLU A 74 41.43 -6.69 -0.48
C GLU A 74 42.45 -5.89 0.35
N SER A 75 42.06 -5.41 1.54
CA SER A 75 42.94 -4.71 2.48
C SER A 75 43.69 -5.61 3.47
N LEU A 76 43.53 -6.93 3.34
CA LEU A 76 44.15 -8.00 4.15
C LEU A 76 45.12 -8.81 3.29
#